data_AF-A0A2I0J8C8-F1
#
_entry.id   AF-A0A2I0J8C8-F1
#
_cell.length_a   1.000
_cell.length_b   1.000
_cell.length_c   1.000
_cell.angle_alpha   90.00
_cell.angle_beta   90.00
_cell.angle_gamma   90.00
#
_symmetry.space_group_name_H-M   'P 1'
#
loop_
_entity.id
_entity.type
_entity.pdbx_description
1 polymer ?
#
loop_
_entity_poly.entity_id
_entity_poly.type
_entity_poly.pdbx_seq_one_letter_code
_entity_poly.pdbx_strand_id
1 'polypeptide(L)'
;MATAAEKEKKKEVIRLEPESVIPVLKPKIIMTLANLIERSTDRAEFLKLCKRIEYTIRAWYLLQFEDLMQLYSLFDPQHGAQKLEQQKLSPEEIDVLEQNFLTYLFQVMEKSNFKITTDDETDVALSGQYLLNLPISVDESKLDKKLLKRYFEEHPHENLPDFSDKYVIFRRGIGIDRTTDYFFMEKVDMIITRLWAYLLRITRINKILSRRSRRRPKKDPKKTDEIIPEEDQDDLCVERIRIENMELR
;
A
#
# COMPACT_ATOMS: atom_id res chain seq x y z
N MET A 1 -43.82 15.39 4.57
CA MET A 1 -43.05 16.28 3.68
C MET A 1 -41.66 16.42 4.27
N ALA A 2 -40.70 15.65 3.77
CA ALA A 2 -39.32 15.66 4.25
C ALA A 2 -38.54 16.75 3.49
N THR A 3 -37.98 17.70 4.22
CA THR A 3 -37.12 18.76 3.69
C THR A 3 -35.74 18.20 3.40
N ALA A 4 -35.28 18.43 2.17
CA ALA A 4 -33.98 18.03 1.69
C ALA A 4 -32.85 18.86 2.34
N ALA A 5 -31.75 18.14 2.61
CA ALA A 5 -30.38 18.60 2.49
C ALA A 5 -29.78 19.46 3.62
N GLU A 6 -29.34 18.77 4.68
CA GLU A 6 -27.97 18.96 5.18
C GLU A 6 -27.28 17.58 5.12
N LYS A 7 -26.87 17.18 3.90
CA LYS A 7 -25.85 16.14 3.77
C LYS A 7 -24.52 16.83 4.06
N GLU A 8 -24.13 16.88 5.33
CA GLU A 8 -22.73 17.06 5.68
C GLU A 8 -21.94 16.02 4.87
N LYS A 9 -21.13 16.51 3.92
CA LYS A 9 -20.16 15.67 3.23
C LYS A 9 -19.15 15.23 4.28
N LYS A 10 -19.37 14.06 4.90
CA LYS A 10 -18.36 13.39 5.72
C LYS A 10 -17.08 13.36 4.90
N LYS A 11 -16.06 14.06 5.38
CA LYS A 11 -14.73 14.04 4.80
C LYS A 11 -14.19 12.63 4.99
N GLU A 12 -14.00 11.90 3.89
CA GLU A 12 -13.30 10.62 3.90
C GLU A 12 -11.81 10.92 4.11
N VAL A 13 -11.40 10.97 5.38
CA VAL A 13 -10.01 11.09 5.79
C VAL A 13 -9.50 9.68 6.04
N ILE A 14 -8.52 9.25 5.24
CA ILE A 14 -7.87 7.96 5.41
C ILE A 14 -6.55 8.23 6.13
N ARG A 15 -6.32 7.53 7.24
CA ARG A 15 -5.02 7.54 7.93
C ARG A 15 -4.16 6.48 7.26
N LEU A 16 -3.16 6.93 6.51
CA LEU A 16 -2.21 6.03 5.87
C LEU A 16 -1.04 5.86 6.82
N GLU A 17 -0.89 4.65 7.36
CA GLU A 17 0.31 4.32 8.10
C GLU A 17 1.49 4.26 7.10
N PRO A 18 2.54 5.09 7.27
CA PRO A 18 3.68 5.04 6.39
C PRO A 18 4.35 3.67 6.46
N GLU A 19 4.97 3.25 5.35
CA GLU A 19 5.80 2.05 5.36
C GLU A 19 6.93 2.27 6.39
N SER A 20 7.11 1.33 7.32
CA SER A 20 8.19 1.36 8.32
C SER A 20 9.53 1.00 7.68
N VAL A 21 9.91 1.73 6.65
CA VAL A 21 11.14 1.54 5.90
C VAL A 21 12.10 2.66 6.26
N ILE A 22 13.33 2.29 6.55
CA ILE A 22 14.43 3.25 6.59
C ILE A 22 14.84 3.48 5.12
N PRO A 23 14.54 4.65 4.52
CA PRO A 23 14.83 4.91 3.11
C PRO A 23 16.33 5.06 2.84
N VAL A 24 17.12 5.15 3.91
CA VAL A 24 18.57 5.30 3.85
C VAL A 24 19.22 3.93 3.71
N LEU A 25 20.03 3.78 2.66
CA LEU A 25 20.83 2.58 2.44
C LEU A 25 21.72 2.29 3.66
N LYS A 26 21.66 1.05 4.15
CA LYS A 26 22.45 0.58 5.30
C LYS A 26 23.95 0.94 5.21
N PRO A 27 24.66 0.80 4.07
CA PRO A 27 26.07 1.21 3.97
C PRO A 27 26.29 2.70 4.24
N LYS A 28 25.33 3.55 3.84
CA LYS A 28 25.39 5.00 4.08
C LYS A 28 25.29 5.29 5.57
N ILE A 29 24.36 4.66 6.28
CA ILE A 29 24.22 4.79 7.74
C ILE A 29 25.51 4.35 8.44
N ILE A 30 26.03 3.16 8.10
CA ILE A 30 27.25 2.63 8.71
C ILE A 30 28.43 3.56 8.46
N MET A 31 28.61 4.04 7.22
CA MET A 31 29.73 4.91 6.88
C MET A 31 29.62 6.27 7.59
N THR A 32 28.43 6.86 7.63
CA THR A 32 28.20 8.14 8.34
C THR A 32 28.52 7.99 9.82
N LEU A 33 28.01 6.95 10.50
CA LEU A 33 28.32 6.69 11.91
C LEU A 33 29.81 6.41 12.14
N ALA A 34 30.43 5.62 11.26
CA ALA A 34 31.85 5.32 11.35
C ALA A 34 32.75 6.55 11.18
N ASN A 35 32.31 7.54 10.40
CA ASN A 35 33.07 8.78 10.18
C ASN A 35 32.94 9.78 11.34
N LEU A 36 31.93 9.63 12.20
CA LEU A 36 31.78 10.44 13.42
C LEU A 36 32.72 9.97 14.55
N ILE A 37 33.34 8.79 14.42
CA ILE A 37 34.27 8.24 15.41
C ILE A 37 35.68 8.78 15.13
N GLU A 38 36.22 9.56 16.08
CA GLU A 38 37.52 10.22 15.93
C GLU A 38 38.70 9.24 15.91
N ARG A 39 38.63 8.17 16.73
CA ARG A 39 39.71 7.20 16.87
C ARG A 39 39.62 6.11 15.80
N SER A 40 40.72 5.90 15.07
CA SER A 40 40.79 4.90 13.99
C SER A 40 40.62 3.45 14.50
N THR A 41 41.06 3.16 15.74
CA THR A 41 40.86 1.87 16.41
C THR A 41 39.39 1.58 16.62
N ASP A 42 38.68 2.53 17.20
CA ASP A 42 37.27 2.41 17.60
C ASP A 42 36.38 2.33 16.36
N ARG A 43 36.74 3.06 15.29
CA ARG A 43 36.11 2.95 13.97
C ARG A 43 36.23 1.54 13.39
N ALA A 44 37.38 0.90 13.50
CA ALA A 44 37.58 -0.47 13.02
C ALA A 44 36.79 -1.50 13.85
N GLU A 45 36.70 -1.31 15.16
CA GLU A 45 35.88 -2.14 16.04
C GLU A 45 34.38 -1.99 15.77
N PHE A 46 33.91 -0.76 15.56
CA PHE A 46 32.53 -0.47 15.17
C PHE A 46 32.16 -1.18 13.87
N LEU A 47 33.00 -1.12 12.83
CA LEU A 47 32.75 -1.83 11.58
C LEU A 47 32.72 -3.36 11.76
N LYS A 48 33.57 -3.92 12.63
CA LYS A 48 33.52 -5.35 12.98
C LYS A 48 32.20 -5.69 13.69
N LEU A 49 31.74 -4.84 14.61
CA LEU A 49 30.46 -5.01 15.30
C LEU A 49 29.29 -5.00 14.31
N CYS A 50 29.22 -4.03 13.40
CA CYS A 50 28.18 -3.96 12.37
C CYS A 50 28.13 -5.23 11.52
N LYS A 51 29.30 -5.76 11.10
CA LYS A 51 29.37 -7.01 10.35
C LYS A 51 28.90 -8.21 11.17
N ARG A 52 29.29 -8.30 12.45
CA ARG A 52 28.83 -9.39 13.34
C ARG A 52 27.32 -9.36 13.51
N ILE A 53 26.74 -8.20 13.81
CA ILE A 53 25.29 -8.02 13.92
C ILE A 53 24.59 -8.45 12.61
N GLU A 54 25.12 -8.04 11.46
CA GLU A 54 24.57 -8.43 10.16
C GLU A 54 24.57 -9.94 9.95
N TYR A 55 25.68 -10.62 10.22
CA TYR A 55 25.77 -12.07 10.08
C TYR A 55 24.86 -12.81 11.07
N THR A 56 24.76 -12.32 12.31
CA THR A 56 23.86 -12.91 13.31
C THR A 56 22.41 -12.79 12.87
N ILE A 57 21.97 -11.59 12.46
CA ILE A 57 20.60 -11.37 11.97
C ILE A 57 20.33 -12.25 10.74
N ARG A 58 21.27 -12.30 9.78
CA ARG A 58 21.12 -13.13 8.59
C ARG A 58 21.01 -14.62 8.92
N ALA A 59 21.80 -15.12 9.88
CA ALA A 59 21.73 -16.50 10.32
C ALA A 59 20.39 -16.82 11.01
N TRP A 60 19.87 -15.90 11.83
CA TRP A 60 18.55 -16.06 12.47
C TRP A 60 17.42 -16.15 11.45
N TYR A 61 17.43 -15.27 10.44
CA TYR A 61 16.42 -15.33 9.37
C TYR A 61 16.55 -16.57 8.51
N LEU A 62 17.78 -17.03 8.25
CA LEU A 62 18.00 -18.27 7.51
C LEU A 62 17.39 -19.47 8.23
N LEU A 63 17.61 -19.58 9.55
CA LEU A 63 17.05 -20.67 10.35
C LEU A 63 15.52 -20.64 10.35
N GLN A 64 14.92 -19.46 10.55
CA GLN A 64 13.47 -19.30 10.49
C GLN A 64 12.89 -19.65 9.11
N PHE A 65 13.61 -19.32 8.05
CA PHE A 65 13.21 -19.66 6.69
C PHE A 65 13.33 -21.17 6.43
N GLU A 66 14.39 -21.83 6.91
CA GLU A 66 14.56 -23.27 6.79
C GLU A 66 13.42 -24.03 7.47
N ASP A 67 13.05 -23.65 8.69
CA ASP A 67 11.94 -24.27 9.44
C ASP A 67 10.61 -24.13 8.69
N LEU A 68 10.31 -22.92 8.18
CA LEU A 68 9.11 -22.67 7.38
C LEU A 68 9.11 -23.46 6.07
N MET A 69 10.27 -23.55 5.40
CA MET A 69 10.39 -24.28 4.13
C MET A 69 10.26 -25.79 4.31
N GLN A 70 10.69 -26.35 5.44
CA GLN A 70 10.47 -27.76 5.76
C GLN A 70 8.97 -28.07 5.84
N LEU A 71 8.21 -27.24 6.56
CA LEU A 71 6.75 -27.36 6.65
C LEU A 71 6.07 -27.14 5.29
N TYR A 72 6.45 -26.07 4.58
CA TYR A 72 5.93 -25.80 3.23
C TYR A 72 6.12 -27.00 2.29
N SER A 73 7.24 -27.72 2.42
CA SER A 73 7.54 -28.85 1.54
C SER A 73 6.50 -29.97 1.61
N LEU A 74 5.73 -30.07 2.71
CA LEU A 74 4.63 -31.02 2.90
C LEU A 74 3.33 -30.56 2.24
N PHE A 75 3.16 -29.25 2.08
CA PHE A 75 1.94 -28.61 1.57
C PHE A 75 2.14 -28.01 0.17
N ASP A 76 3.24 -28.35 -0.50
CA ASP A 76 3.51 -27.93 -1.89
C ASP A 76 2.38 -28.41 -2.81
N PRO A 77 1.79 -27.53 -3.65
CA PRO A 77 0.67 -27.89 -4.51
C PRO A 77 0.93 -29.04 -5.48
N GLN A 78 2.20 -29.29 -5.84
CA GLN A 78 2.56 -30.33 -6.80
C GLN A 78 2.87 -31.68 -6.15
N HIS A 79 3.67 -31.69 -5.08
CA HIS A 79 4.21 -32.93 -4.50
C HIS A 79 3.78 -33.17 -3.05
N GLY A 80 3.05 -32.25 -2.43
CA GLY A 80 2.68 -32.31 -1.02
C GLY A 80 1.86 -33.55 -0.66
N ALA A 81 0.80 -33.82 -1.42
CA ALA A 81 -0.06 -35.00 -1.21
C ALA A 81 0.73 -36.32 -1.21
N GLN A 82 1.66 -36.49 -2.16
CA GLN A 82 2.50 -37.68 -2.24
C GLN A 82 3.44 -37.82 -1.03
N LYS A 83 3.99 -36.71 -0.53
CA LYS A 83 4.86 -36.74 0.66
C LYS A 83 4.08 -37.05 1.93
N LEU A 84 2.88 -36.51 2.07
CA LEU A 84 2.00 -36.81 3.20
C LEU A 84 1.62 -38.30 3.21
N GLU A 85 1.30 -38.87 2.06
CA GLU A 85 1.05 -40.32 1.91
C GLU A 85 2.27 -41.18 2.27
N GLN A 86 3.48 -40.76 1.86
CA GLN A 86 4.72 -41.46 2.19
C GLN A 86 5.02 -41.47 3.69
N GLN A 87 4.68 -40.38 4.39
CA GLN A 87 4.93 -40.23 5.83
C GLN A 87 3.87 -40.92 6.69
N LYS A 88 2.74 -41.35 6.11
CA LYS A 88 1.63 -42.05 6.80
C LYS A 88 1.13 -41.31 8.05
N LEU A 89 1.07 -39.98 7.95
CA LEU A 89 0.56 -39.13 9.02
C LEU A 89 -0.95 -39.32 9.17
N SER A 90 -1.42 -39.26 10.42
CA SER A 90 -2.84 -39.20 10.71
C SER A 90 -3.42 -37.84 10.31
N PRO A 91 -4.73 -37.74 10.00
CA PRO A 91 -5.36 -36.47 9.66
C PRO A 91 -5.23 -35.42 10.79
N GLU A 92 -5.21 -35.86 12.04
CA GLU A 92 -5.04 -34.99 13.22
C GLU A 92 -3.62 -34.39 13.29
N GLU A 93 -2.59 -35.16 12.94
CA GLU A 93 -1.22 -34.67 12.86
C GLU A 93 -1.03 -33.68 11.70
N ILE A 94 -1.71 -33.92 10.57
CA ILE A 94 -1.70 -33.01 9.42
C ILE A 94 -2.31 -31.66 9.82
N ASP A 95 -3.48 -31.67 10.48
CA ASP A 95 -4.12 -30.46 10.99
C ASP A 95 -3.16 -29.63 11.86
N VAL A 96 -2.41 -30.27 12.77
CA VAL A 96 -1.43 -29.59 13.62
C VAL A 96 -0.28 -28.98 12.80
N LEU A 97 0.22 -29.69 11.80
CA LEU A 97 1.27 -29.19 10.91
C LEU A 97 0.81 -28.01 10.06
N GLU A 98 -0.45 -28.01 9.61
CA GLU A 98 -1.05 -26.89 8.88
C GLU A 98 -1.16 -25.64 9.75
N GLN A 99 -1.63 -25.78 11.00
CA GLN A 99 -1.70 -24.66 11.94
C GLN A 99 -0.32 -24.12 12.32
N ASN A 100 0.67 -25.01 12.49
CA ASN A 100 2.06 -24.61 12.72
C ASN A 100 2.63 -23.85 11.51
N PHE A 101 2.36 -24.33 10.29
CA PHE A 101 2.77 -23.64 9.07
C PHE A 101 2.20 -22.22 9.00
N LEU A 102 0.90 -22.06 9.26
CA LEU A 102 0.27 -20.74 9.31
C LEU A 102 0.93 -19.86 10.38
N THR A 103 1.14 -20.38 11.59
CA THR A 103 1.78 -19.64 12.67
C THR A 103 3.14 -19.07 12.25
N TYR A 104 4.01 -19.88 11.65
CA TYR A 104 5.31 -19.40 11.15
C TYR A 104 5.17 -18.43 9.99
N LEU A 105 4.25 -18.67 9.05
CA LEU A 105 4.01 -17.78 7.92
C LEU A 105 3.57 -16.39 8.41
N PHE A 106 2.58 -16.31 9.29
CA PHE A 106 2.09 -15.04 9.85
C PHE A 106 3.19 -14.31 10.64
N GLN A 107 4.00 -15.01 11.43
CA GLN A 107 5.15 -14.41 12.12
C GLN A 107 6.18 -13.82 11.15
N VAL A 108 6.44 -14.49 10.01
CA VAL A 108 7.35 -13.98 8.98
C VAL A 108 6.76 -12.75 8.29
N MET A 109 5.45 -12.76 8.01
CA MET A 109 4.74 -11.61 7.43
C MET A 109 4.79 -10.40 8.37
N GLU A 110 4.51 -10.61 9.65
CA GLU A 110 4.55 -9.56 10.68
C GLU A 110 5.96 -8.97 10.85
N LYS A 111 7.00 -9.81 10.99
CA LYS A 111 8.41 -9.37 11.05
C LYS A 111 8.86 -8.63 9.80
N SER A 112 8.21 -8.89 8.67
CA SER A 112 8.47 -8.24 7.39
C SER A 112 7.62 -6.98 7.18
N ASN A 113 6.93 -6.50 8.23
CA ASN A 113 6.05 -5.33 8.25
C ASN A 113 4.84 -5.43 7.31
N PHE A 114 4.39 -6.64 6.97
CA PHE A 114 3.13 -6.82 6.29
C PHE A 114 1.97 -6.76 7.30
N LYS A 115 0.86 -6.17 6.87
CA LYS A 115 -0.39 -6.11 7.64
C LYS A 115 -1.50 -6.78 6.86
N ILE A 116 -2.42 -7.43 7.56
CA ILE A 116 -3.65 -7.96 6.95
C ILE A 116 -4.50 -6.77 6.52
N THR A 117 -5.07 -6.85 5.33
CA THR A 117 -5.92 -5.79 4.76
C THR A 117 -7.29 -5.82 5.45
N THR A 118 -7.82 -4.64 5.79
CA THR A 118 -9.16 -4.52 6.40
C THR A 118 -10.25 -4.33 5.34
N ASP A 119 -11.52 -4.47 5.73
CA ASP A 119 -12.64 -4.18 4.83
C ASP A 119 -12.64 -2.72 4.37
N ASP A 120 -12.36 -1.78 5.28
CA ASP A 120 -12.26 -0.35 4.96
C ASP A 120 -11.19 -0.08 3.88
N GLU A 121 -10.02 -0.71 4.01
CA GLU A 121 -8.94 -0.58 3.03
C GLU A 121 -9.31 -1.21 1.68
N THR A 122 -10.03 -2.32 1.71
CA THR A 122 -10.52 -3.02 0.52
C THR A 122 -11.54 -2.17 -0.22
N ASP A 123 -12.50 -1.57 0.48
CA ASP A 123 -13.51 -0.67 -0.07
C ASP A 123 -12.87 0.57 -0.70
N VAL A 124 -11.86 1.14 -0.04
CA VAL A 124 -11.07 2.24 -0.59
C VAL A 124 -10.39 1.80 -1.90
N ALA A 125 -9.72 0.64 -1.90
CA ALA A 125 -9.04 0.12 -3.08
C ALA A 125 -10.01 -0.09 -4.25
N LEU A 126 -11.18 -0.72 -4.00
CA LEU A 126 -12.22 -0.95 -5.00
C LEU A 126 -12.88 0.34 -5.51
N SER A 127 -12.83 1.43 -4.74
CA SER A 127 -13.31 2.75 -5.17
C SER A 127 -12.32 3.52 -6.07
N GLY A 128 -11.16 2.93 -6.38
CA GLY A 128 -10.11 3.52 -7.21
C GLY A 128 -10.56 3.75 -8.66
N GLN A 129 -10.12 4.85 -9.27
CA GLN A 129 -10.44 5.16 -10.68
C GLN A 129 -9.68 4.28 -11.67
N TYR A 130 -8.54 3.71 -11.26
CA TYR A 130 -7.66 2.90 -12.10
C TYR A 130 -7.48 1.52 -11.48
N LEU A 131 -8.50 0.66 -11.60
CA LEU A 131 -8.42 -0.74 -11.21
C LEU A 131 -7.80 -1.57 -12.34
N LEU A 132 -6.82 -2.40 -11.99
CA LEU A 132 -6.35 -3.45 -12.88
C LEU A 132 -7.36 -4.60 -12.87
N ASN A 133 -8.21 -4.65 -13.89
CA ASN A 133 -9.18 -5.73 -14.05
C ASN A 133 -8.57 -6.86 -14.88
N LEU A 134 -8.24 -7.96 -14.23
CA LEU A 134 -7.84 -9.20 -14.89
C LEU A 134 -9.07 -10.13 -15.00
N PRO A 135 -9.25 -10.87 -16.10
CA PRO A 135 -10.35 -11.83 -16.27
C PRO A 135 -10.06 -13.13 -15.50
N ILE A 136 -9.84 -13.00 -14.20
CA ILE A 136 -9.55 -14.11 -13.29
C ILE A 136 -10.72 -14.18 -12.32
N SER A 137 -11.29 -15.37 -12.17
CA SER A 137 -12.37 -15.66 -11.23
C SER A 137 -11.94 -16.78 -10.32
N VAL A 138 -12.16 -16.61 -9.02
CA VAL A 138 -11.86 -17.63 -8.02
C VAL A 138 -13.08 -18.52 -7.86
N ASP A 139 -12.88 -19.83 -7.93
CA ASP A 139 -13.92 -20.81 -7.67
C ASP A 139 -14.06 -21.04 -6.16
N GLU A 140 -14.96 -20.30 -5.51
CA GLU A 140 -15.17 -20.36 -4.06
C GLU A 140 -15.58 -21.75 -3.55
N SER A 141 -16.10 -22.63 -4.41
CA SER A 141 -16.50 -23.98 -4.01
C SER A 141 -15.33 -24.89 -3.68
N LYS A 142 -14.12 -24.56 -4.17
CA LYS A 142 -12.89 -25.34 -3.97
C LYS A 142 -12.03 -24.84 -2.81
N LEU A 143 -12.41 -23.72 -2.19
CA LEU A 143 -11.66 -23.17 -1.07
C LEU A 143 -12.04 -23.87 0.23
N ASP A 144 -11.04 -24.25 1.01
CA ASP A 144 -11.27 -24.64 2.39
C ASP A 144 -11.59 -23.40 3.23
N LYS A 145 -12.61 -23.53 4.07
CA LYS A 145 -13.08 -22.48 4.99
C LYS A 145 -12.80 -22.81 6.46
N LYS A 146 -12.20 -23.96 6.73
CA LYS A 146 -11.95 -24.43 8.10
C LYS A 146 -10.58 -24.02 8.60
N LEU A 147 -9.55 -24.14 7.76
CA LEU A 147 -8.15 -23.91 8.14
C LEU A 147 -7.94 -22.51 8.74
N LEU A 148 -8.24 -21.46 7.97
CA LEU A 148 -8.06 -20.07 8.39
C LEU A 148 -9.00 -19.69 9.53
N LYS A 149 -10.24 -20.20 9.50
CA LYS A 149 -11.21 -19.96 10.57
C LYS A 149 -10.69 -20.46 11.92
N ARG A 150 -10.20 -21.71 11.99
CA ARG A 150 -9.62 -22.27 13.22
C ARG A 150 -8.39 -21.47 13.66
N TYR A 151 -7.55 -21.07 12.72
CA TYR A 151 -6.36 -20.27 13.03
C TYR A 151 -6.71 -18.95 13.74
N PHE A 152 -7.69 -18.21 13.22
CA PHE A 152 -8.12 -16.93 13.80
C PHE A 152 -8.98 -17.08 15.07
N GLU A 153 -9.62 -18.24 15.28
CA GLU A 153 -10.26 -18.56 16.56
C GLU A 153 -9.22 -18.74 17.69
N GLU A 154 -8.07 -19.35 17.38
CA GLU A 154 -6.95 -19.52 18.32
C GLU A 154 -6.09 -18.26 18.46
N HIS A 155 -6.00 -17.45 17.40
CA HIS A 155 -5.22 -16.20 17.35
C HIS A 155 -6.13 -15.01 16.97
N PRO A 156 -6.87 -14.45 17.94
CA PRO A 156 -7.74 -13.32 17.67
C PRO A 156 -6.95 -12.13 17.10
N HIS A 157 -7.39 -11.61 15.96
CA HIS A 157 -6.82 -10.44 15.31
C HIS A 157 -7.91 -9.37 15.17
N GLU A 158 -7.54 -8.10 15.38
CA GLU A 158 -8.47 -6.98 15.23
C GLU A 158 -8.72 -6.67 13.74
N ASN A 159 -9.93 -6.25 13.39
CA ASN A 159 -10.31 -5.76 12.05
C ASN A 159 -10.04 -6.76 10.90
N LEU A 160 -10.31 -8.05 11.12
CA LEU A 160 -10.26 -9.04 10.05
C LEU A 160 -11.36 -8.78 9.00
N PRO A 161 -11.04 -8.93 7.70
CA PRO A 161 -12.03 -8.74 6.66
C PRO A 161 -13.05 -9.88 6.63
N ASP A 162 -14.24 -9.60 6.10
CA ASP A 162 -15.35 -10.58 6.00
C ASP A 162 -14.99 -11.88 5.26
N PHE A 163 -13.98 -11.83 4.38
CA PHE A 163 -13.50 -12.96 3.58
C PHE A 163 -12.29 -13.69 4.19
N SER A 164 -11.89 -13.37 5.42
CA SER A 164 -10.68 -13.92 6.07
C SER A 164 -10.74 -15.44 6.29
N ASP A 165 -11.92 -16.04 6.23
CA ASP A 165 -12.13 -17.50 6.29
C ASP A 165 -11.71 -18.21 4.99
N LYS A 166 -11.68 -17.50 3.87
CA LYS A 166 -11.36 -18.05 2.53
C LYS A 166 -9.91 -17.77 2.13
N TYR A 167 -9.46 -16.54 2.30
CA TYR A 167 -8.11 -16.11 1.92
C TYR A 167 -7.72 -14.87 2.71
N VAL A 168 -6.40 -14.62 2.78
CA VAL A 168 -5.83 -13.49 3.50
C VAL A 168 -5.03 -12.64 2.53
N ILE A 169 -5.30 -11.35 2.53
CA ILE A 169 -4.56 -10.37 1.71
C ILE A 169 -3.64 -9.59 2.63
N PHE A 170 -2.35 -9.70 2.38
CA PHE A 170 -1.33 -8.90 3.05
C PHE A 170 -0.97 -7.69 2.22
N ARG A 171 -0.93 -6.52 2.86
CA ARG A 171 -0.42 -5.28 2.28
C ARG A 171 0.87 -4.85 2.99
N ARG A 172 1.71 -4.08 2.30
CA ARG A 172 2.91 -3.46 2.87
C ARG A 172 3.02 -2.01 2.44
N GLY A 173 2.92 -1.11 3.42
CA GLY A 173 2.88 0.33 3.18
C GLY A 173 1.66 0.79 2.38
N ILE A 174 1.42 2.10 2.38
CA ILE A 174 0.49 2.73 1.45
C ILE A 174 1.21 3.94 0.83
N GLY A 175 1.42 3.88 -0.47
CA GLY A 175 2.03 4.97 -1.24
C GLY A 175 1.00 5.94 -1.76
N ILE A 176 1.36 7.22 -1.84
CA ILE A 176 0.56 8.22 -2.56
C ILE A 176 0.95 8.15 -4.03
N ASP A 177 0.04 7.65 -4.86
CA ASP A 177 0.17 7.75 -6.32
C ASP A 177 0.00 9.22 -6.74
N ARG A 178 1.11 9.88 -7.11
CA ARG A 178 1.12 11.27 -7.57
C ARG A 178 1.23 11.28 -9.09
N THR A 179 0.15 11.62 -9.76
CA THR A 179 0.16 11.88 -11.20
C THR A 179 0.47 13.36 -11.45
N THR A 180 1.58 13.65 -12.13
CA THR A 180 1.97 14.99 -12.55
C THR A 180 1.73 15.15 -14.05
N ASP A 181 0.56 15.66 -14.43
CA ASP A 181 0.31 16.02 -15.82
C ASP A 181 0.98 17.36 -16.18
N TYR A 182 1.57 17.43 -17.37
CA TYR A 182 1.96 18.71 -17.97
C TYR A 182 0.69 19.44 -18.38
N PHE A 183 0.17 20.28 -17.50
CA PHE A 183 -0.90 21.25 -17.75
C PHE A 183 -0.48 22.33 -18.78
N PHE A 184 0.10 21.92 -19.93
CA PHE A 184 0.59 22.83 -20.95
C PHE A 184 -0.58 23.57 -21.59
N MET A 185 -1.68 22.86 -21.87
CA MET A 185 -2.88 23.48 -22.42
C MET A 185 -3.52 24.46 -21.43
N GLU A 186 -3.56 24.15 -20.14
CA GLU A 186 -4.11 25.05 -19.11
C GLU A 186 -3.17 26.23 -18.84
N LYS A 187 -1.85 26.03 -18.93
CA LYS A 187 -0.85 27.12 -18.87
C LYS A 187 -0.99 28.03 -20.09
N VAL A 188 -1.17 27.48 -21.28
CA VAL A 188 -1.41 28.23 -22.51
C VAL A 188 -2.74 28.97 -22.43
N ASP A 189 -3.82 28.32 -22.02
CA ASP A 189 -5.12 28.96 -21.80
C ASP A 189 -5.04 30.06 -20.75
N MET A 190 -4.29 29.86 -19.65
CA MET A 190 -4.07 30.90 -18.65
C MET A 190 -3.29 32.08 -19.22
N ILE A 191 -2.25 31.84 -20.04
CA ILE A 191 -1.47 32.89 -20.72
C ILE A 191 -2.36 33.64 -21.73
N ILE A 192 -3.12 32.91 -22.55
CA ILE A 192 -4.07 33.46 -23.53
C ILE A 192 -5.11 34.31 -22.80
N THR A 193 -5.69 33.80 -21.71
CA THR A 193 -6.70 34.52 -20.91
C THR A 193 -6.10 35.78 -20.30
N ARG A 194 -4.86 35.73 -19.80
CA ARG A 194 -4.16 36.91 -19.27
C ARG A 194 -3.83 37.93 -20.37
N LEU A 195 -3.39 37.49 -21.55
CA LEU A 195 -3.15 38.36 -22.70
C LEU A 195 -4.46 39.03 -23.16
N TRP A 196 -5.54 38.26 -23.29
CA TRP A 196 -6.85 38.80 -23.66
C TRP A 196 -7.40 39.75 -22.60
N ALA A 197 -7.29 39.42 -21.32
CA ALA A 197 -7.70 40.32 -20.24
C ALA A 197 -6.90 41.63 -20.26
N TYR A 198 -5.60 41.55 -20.52
CA TYR A 198 -4.73 42.73 -20.67
C TYR A 198 -5.12 43.57 -21.90
N LEU A 199 -5.33 42.94 -23.05
CA LEU A 199 -5.69 43.60 -24.30
C LEU A 199 -7.10 44.22 -24.24
N LEU A 200 -8.06 43.53 -23.62
CA LEU A 200 -9.41 44.05 -23.34
C LEU A 200 -9.41 45.20 -22.33
N ARG A 201 -8.46 45.20 -21.37
CA ARG A 201 -8.27 46.29 -20.41
C ARG A 201 -7.67 47.54 -21.06
N ILE A 202 -6.72 47.38 -21.99
CA ILE A 202 -6.14 48.49 -22.77
C ILE A 202 -7.18 49.09 -23.73
N THR A 203 -7.93 48.25 -24.42
CA THR A 203 -8.91 48.70 -25.43
C THR A 203 -10.23 49.20 -24.81
N ARG A 204 -10.42 49.11 -23.49
CA ARG A 204 -11.66 49.48 -22.74
C ARG A 204 -12.96 48.80 -23.26
N ILE A 205 -12.84 47.71 -24.01
CA ILE A 205 -13.98 46.98 -24.61
C ILE A 205 -14.76 46.13 -23.58
N ASN A 206 -14.22 45.95 -22.37
CA ASN A 206 -14.85 45.21 -21.26
C ASN A 206 -16.25 45.69 -20.84
N LYS A 207 -16.73 46.85 -21.35
CA LYS A 207 -18.10 47.33 -21.11
C LYS A 207 -19.17 46.77 -22.07
N ILE A 208 -18.78 46.11 -23.17
CA ILE A 208 -19.73 45.82 -24.26
C ILE A 208 -20.03 44.30 -24.44
N LEU A 209 -19.18 43.40 -23.92
CA LEU A 209 -19.27 41.96 -24.24
C LEU A 209 -19.60 41.03 -23.07
N SER A 210 -20.24 41.51 -22.00
CA SER A 210 -20.78 40.63 -20.95
C SER A 210 -22.16 40.09 -21.33
N ARG A 211 -22.20 39.12 -22.26
CA ARG A 211 -23.45 38.37 -22.53
C ARG A 211 -23.16 36.94 -23.02
N ARG A 212 -23.40 35.96 -22.12
CA ARG A 212 -23.76 34.51 -22.27
C ARG A 212 -23.06 33.74 -23.43
N SER A 213 -22.55 32.53 -23.23
CA SER A 213 -23.29 31.33 -22.79
C SER A 213 -22.35 30.11 -22.67
N ARG A 214 -22.63 29.21 -21.72
CA ARG A 214 -22.95 27.76 -21.88
C ARG A 214 -21.86 26.79 -22.38
N ARG A 215 -21.67 25.78 -21.51
CA ARG A 215 -21.55 24.32 -21.72
C ARG A 215 -20.23 23.74 -22.26
N ARG A 216 -19.71 22.80 -21.43
CA ARG A 216 -18.56 21.88 -21.56
C ARG A 216 -18.51 21.09 -22.89
N PRO A 217 -17.33 20.51 -23.20
CA PRO A 217 -17.25 19.04 -23.21
C PRO A 217 -16.09 18.47 -22.37
N LYS A 218 -16.33 17.24 -21.87
CA LYS A 218 -15.40 16.31 -21.19
C LYS A 218 -14.37 15.73 -22.18
N LYS A 219 -13.14 15.40 -21.76
CA LYS A 219 -12.67 14.01 -21.45
C LYS A 219 -11.15 13.88 -21.17
N ASP A 220 -10.88 13.05 -20.16
CA ASP A 220 -9.76 12.11 -19.87
C ASP A 220 -8.29 12.58 -19.86
N PRO A 221 -7.54 12.36 -18.76
CA PRO A 221 -6.10 12.19 -18.80
C PRO A 221 -5.69 10.71 -18.57
N LYS A 222 -4.65 10.29 -19.29
CA LYS A 222 -3.86 9.07 -19.08
C LYS A 222 -2.39 9.50 -18.94
N LYS A 223 -1.75 9.04 -17.85
CA LYS A 223 -0.29 8.79 -17.61
C LYS A 223 0.69 9.95 -17.94
N THR A 224 1.70 10.26 -17.12
CA THR A 224 2.71 9.37 -16.49
C THR A 224 3.56 10.17 -15.48
N ASP A 225 4.18 9.43 -14.55
CA ASP A 225 4.80 9.86 -13.29
C ASP A 225 6.13 10.64 -13.40
N GLU A 226 6.29 11.67 -12.56
CA GLU A 226 7.59 12.13 -12.06
C GLU A 226 7.52 12.50 -10.56
N ILE A 227 8.42 11.89 -9.78
CA ILE A 227 8.55 11.97 -8.31
C ILE A 227 9.37 13.22 -7.92
N ILE A 228 8.84 14.05 -7.03
CA ILE A 228 9.51 15.21 -6.40
C ILE A 228 9.37 15.05 -4.86
N PRO A 229 10.43 15.36 -4.08
CA PRO A 229 10.65 14.83 -2.73
C PRO A 229 9.67 15.37 -1.67
N GLU A 230 9.53 14.54 -0.64
CA GLU A 230 8.61 14.65 0.48
C GLU A 230 8.96 15.82 1.42
N GLU A 231 7.98 16.67 1.70
CA GLU A 231 7.97 17.57 2.85
C GLU A 231 7.20 16.89 3.99
N ASP A 232 7.88 16.84 5.14
CA ASP A 232 7.44 16.71 6.52
C ASP A 232 6.53 15.55 6.94
N GLN A 233 7.16 14.65 7.71
CA GLN A 233 6.59 13.54 8.47
C GLN A 233 5.78 14.06 9.65
N ASP A 234 4.47 14.17 9.47
CA ASP A 234 3.45 13.99 10.51
C ASP A 234 2.35 13.11 9.91
N ASP A 235 1.73 12.24 10.71
CA ASP A 235 0.62 11.33 10.35
C ASP A 235 -0.15 11.79 9.10
N LEU A 236 0.13 11.16 7.95
CA LEU A 236 -0.46 11.51 6.65
C LEU A 236 -1.96 11.20 6.66
N CYS A 237 -2.73 12.12 7.22
CA CYS A 237 -4.18 12.17 7.10
C CYS A 237 -4.49 12.80 5.74
N VAL A 238 -4.62 11.96 4.72
CA VAL A 238 -4.90 12.45 3.36
C VAL A 238 -6.43 12.60 3.23
N GLU A 239 -6.90 13.86 3.15
CA GLU A 239 -8.30 14.15 2.84
C GLU A 239 -8.55 13.86 1.35
N ARG A 240 -9.43 12.90 1.05
CA ARG A 240 -9.78 12.59 -0.35
C ARG A 240 -10.69 13.68 -0.92
N ILE A 241 -10.15 14.48 -1.84
CA ILE A 241 -10.98 15.39 -2.65
C ILE A 241 -11.59 14.58 -3.81
N ARG A 242 -12.83 14.14 -3.63
CA ARG A 242 -13.64 13.55 -4.72
C ARG A 242 -13.91 14.64 -5.77
N ILE A 243 -13.39 14.49 -7.00
CA ILE A 243 -13.53 15.46 -8.11
C ILE A 243 -15.01 15.70 -8.51
N GLU A 244 -15.96 14.91 -8.01
CA GLU A 244 -17.39 15.18 -8.15
C GLU A 244 -17.84 16.49 -7.46
N ASN A 245 -17.05 17.04 -6.54
CA ASN A 245 -17.43 18.16 -5.68
C ASN A 245 -16.64 19.46 -5.90
N MET A 246 -15.86 19.60 -6.99
CA MET A 246 -15.27 20.89 -7.31
C MET A 246 -16.36 21.88 -7.79
N GLU A 247 -16.71 22.83 -6.93
CA GLU A 247 -17.39 24.06 -7.36
C GLU A 247 -16.39 24.89 -8.18
N LEU A 248 -16.38 24.67 -9.48
CA LEU A 248 -15.68 25.53 -10.43
C LEU A 248 -16.39 26.88 -10.47
N ARG A 249 -15.78 27.92 -9.86
CA ARG A 249 -16.19 29.32 -9.98
C ARG A 249 -15.64 29.96 -11.25
#